data_AF-A0A9D6KE11-F1
#
_entry.id   AF-A0A9D6KE11-F1
#
_cell.length_a   1.000
_cell.length_b   1.000
_cell.length_c   1.000
_cell.angle_alpha   90.00
_cell.angle_beta   90.00
_cell.angle_gamma   90.00
#
_symmetry.space_group_name_H-M   'P 1'
#
loop_
_entity.id
_entity.type
_entity.pdbx_description
1 polymer ?
#
loop_
_entity_poly.entity_id
_entity_poly.type
_entity_poly.pdbx_seq_one_letter_code
_entity_poly.pdbx_strand_id
1 'polypeptide(L)'
;MASDDDEQVPETVLPTDKFYHGRVLRLSNGRQTGVVRSRSGRDIPFTFQHVVMLGDKRRFEDLHVGTAIGYDVSWTQRGLRVSVMKVLD
;
A
#
# COMPACT_ATOMS: atom_id res chain seq x y z
N MET A 1 36.57 23.47 11.55
CA MET A 1 35.33 23.17 12.28
C MET A 1 34.28 22.87 11.25
N ALA A 2 33.79 21.63 11.24
CA ALA A 2 32.76 21.16 10.31
C ALA A 2 31.39 21.55 10.86
N SER A 3 30.51 22.02 10.00
CA SER A 3 29.07 21.97 10.21
C SER A 3 28.49 21.83 8.81
N ASP A 4 28.37 20.58 8.39
CA ASP A 4 27.64 20.19 7.21
C ASP A 4 26.21 20.74 7.34
N ASP A 5 25.85 21.63 6.41
CA ASP A 5 24.48 22.03 6.13
C ASP A 5 23.70 20.78 5.69
N ASP A 6 23.12 20.08 6.67
CA ASP A 6 22.13 19.04 6.48
C ASP A 6 20.85 19.72 5.96
N GLU A 7 20.86 20.03 4.65
CA GLU A 7 19.71 20.50 3.91
C GLU A 7 18.67 19.37 3.88
N GLN A 8 17.88 19.31 4.96
CA GLN A 8 16.78 18.39 5.09
C GLN A 8 15.78 18.66 3.97
N VAL A 9 15.86 17.82 2.94
CA VAL A 9 14.84 17.72 1.88
C VAL A 9 13.46 17.66 2.56
N PRO A 10 12.52 18.53 2.18
CA PRO A 10 11.21 18.54 2.81
C PRO A 10 10.56 17.20 2.52
N GLU A 11 10.40 16.37 3.55
CA GLU A 11 9.49 15.23 3.52
C GLU A 11 8.13 15.81 3.13
N THR A 12 7.73 15.61 1.88
CA THR A 12 6.40 15.95 1.40
C THR A 12 5.42 15.25 2.33
N VAL A 13 4.89 15.99 3.29
CA VAL A 13 3.83 15.53 4.19
C VAL A 13 2.59 15.41 3.33
N LEU A 14 2.47 14.27 2.65
CA LEU A 14 1.21 13.87 2.01
C LEU A 14 0.14 13.99 3.10
N PRO A 15 -1.02 14.61 2.78
CA PRO A 15 -2.08 14.82 3.77
C PRO A 15 -2.32 13.50 4.48
N THR A 16 -2.29 13.52 5.82
CA THR A 16 -2.34 12.35 6.71
C THR A 16 -3.57 11.51 6.39
N ASP A 17 -3.45 10.65 5.38
CA ASP A 17 -4.55 9.86 4.86
C ASP A 17 -4.86 8.85 5.95
N LYS A 18 -6.13 8.68 6.31
CA LYS A 18 -6.52 7.89 7.50
C LYS A 18 -6.32 6.38 7.32
N PHE A 19 -5.74 5.97 6.20
CA PHE A 19 -5.46 4.60 5.84
C PHE A 19 -4.29 4.02 6.63
N TYR A 20 -4.26 2.69 6.73
CA TYR A 20 -3.02 2.01 7.03
C TYR A 20 -2.04 2.17 5.88
N HIS A 21 -0.75 2.21 6.20
CA HIS A 21 0.31 2.32 5.20
C HIS A 21 1.14 1.04 5.13
N GLY A 22 1.49 0.66 3.91
CA GLY A 22 2.27 -0.54 3.66
C GLY A 22 2.85 -0.56 2.25
N ARG A 23 3.41 -1.71 1.89
CA ARG A 23 3.93 -1.96 0.54
C ARG A 23 3.41 -3.28 0.00
N VAL A 24 3.20 -3.34 -1.31
CA VAL A 24 2.90 -4.59 -2.00
C VAL A 24 4.14 -5.49 -1.93
N LEU A 25 4.00 -6.66 -1.31
CA LEU A 25 5.08 -7.63 -1.14
C LEU A 25 5.11 -8.64 -2.29
N ARG A 26 3.94 -9.10 -2.74
CA ARG A 26 3.78 -10.12 -3.79
C ARG A 26 2.52 -9.87 -4.60
N LEU A 27 2.58 -10.21 -5.88
CA LEU A 27 1.46 -10.19 -6.81
C LEU A 27 1.40 -11.50 -7.60
N SER A 28 0.18 -11.92 -7.95
CA SER A 28 -0.08 -13.01 -8.87
C SER A 28 -1.02 -12.51 -9.96
N ASN A 29 -0.46 -12.18 -11.13
CA ASN A 29 -1.22 -11.55 -12.22
C ASN A 29 -2.37 -12.44 -12.72
N GLY A 30 -2.13 -13.75 -12.88
CA GLY A 30 -3.16 -14.67 -13.38
C GLY A 30 -4.39 -14.80 -12.47
N ARG A 31 -4.22 -14.62 -11.15
CA ARG A 31 -5.33 -14.67 -10.18
C ARG A 31 -5.78 -13.29 -9.71
N GLN A 32 -5.07 -12.23 -10.13
CA GLN A 32 -5.17 -10.87 -9.61
C GLN A 32 -5.26 -10.85 -8.07
N THR A 33 -4.31 -11.52 -7.43
CA THR A 33 -4.17 -11.53 -5.97
C THR A 33 -2.83 -10.97 -5.56
N GLY A 34 -2.71 -10.61 -4.29
CA GLY A 34 -1.44 -10.17 -3.75
C GLY A 34 -1.39 -10.18 -2.24
N VAL A 35 -0.25 -9.72 -1.73
CA VAL A 35 0.02 -9.56 -0.29
C VAL A 35 0.61 -8.19 -0.05
N VAL A 36 0.09 -7.51 0.96
CA VAL A 36 0.60 -6.24 1.48
C VAL A 36 1.37 -6.52 2.76
N ARG A 37 2.58 -5.97 2.88
CA ARG A 37 3.34 -5.92 4.13
C ARG A 37 3.00 -4.60 4.84
N SER A 38 2.42 -4.68 6.03
CA SER A 38 2.19 -3.51 6.90
C SER A 38 3.52 -2.97 7.43
N ARG A 39 3.52 -1.71 7.91
CA ARG A 39 4.67 -1.14 8.64
C ARG A 39 5.12 -1.97 9.85
N SER A 40 4.17 -2.63 10.53
CA SER A 40 4.45 -3.54 11.67
C SER A 40 4.96 -4.92 11.26
N GLY A 41 5.16 -5.18 9.97
CA GLY A 41 5.69 -6.44 9.47
C GLY A 41 4.64 -7.52 9.20
N ARG A 42 3.33 -7.23 9.33
CA ARG A 42 2.26 -8.20 9.09
C ARG A 42 1.97 -8.35 7.60
N ASP A 43 1.79 -9.59 7.16
CA ASP A 43 1.33 -9.92 5.80
C ASP A 43 -0.18 -9.99 5.74
N ILE A 44 -0.77 -9.16 4.89
CA ILE A 44 -2.23 -9.03 4.72
C ILE A 44 -2.56 -9.30 3.25
N PRO A 45 -3.23 -10.41 2.95
CA PRO A 45 -3.52 -10.79 1.57
C PRO A 45 -4.75 -10.06 1.01
N PHE A 46 -4.84 -10.00 -0.32
CA PHE A 46 -5.97 -9.41 -1.03
C PHE A 46 -6.28 -10.16 -2.34
N THR A 47 -7.54 -10.03 -2.77
CA THR A 47 -8.01 -10.42 -4.11
C THR A 47 -8.53 -9.16 -4.76
N PHE A 48 -7.94 -8.75 -5.88
CA PHE A 48 -8.17 -7.44 -6.49
C PHE A 48 -9.64 -7.17 -6.81
N GLN A 49 -10.38 -8.19 -7.25
CA GLN A 49 -11.82 -8.12 -7.51
C GLN A 49 -12.66 -7.70 -6.28
N HIS A 50 -12.12 -7.83 -5.06
CA HIS A 50 -12.78 -7.44 -3.81
C HIS A 50 -12.16 -6.18 -3.18
N VAL A 51 -11.23 -5.53 -3.87
CA VAL A 51 -10.58 -4.30 -3.40
C VAL A 51 -11.19 -3.12 -4.12
N VAL A 52 -11.67 -2.13 -3.36
CA VAL A 52 -12.06 -0.84 -3.89
C VAL A 52 -10.81 0.01 -4.10
N MET A 53 -10.49 0.30 -5.36
CA MET A 53 -9.34 1.14 -5.71
C MET A 53 -9.72 2.63 -5.70
N LEU A 54 -8.91 3.45 -5.02
CA LEU A 54 -9.05 4.91 -4.95
C LEU A 54 -7.90 5.62 -5.69
N GLY A 55 -8.11 6.89 -6.05
CA GLY A 55 -7.12 7.70 -6.77
C GLY A 55 -7.18 7.51 -8.29
N ASP A 56 -6.08 7.76 -9.00
CA ASP A 56 -6.04 7.66 -10.47
C ASP A 56 -5.54 6.29 -10.95
N LYS A 57 -4.66 5.65 -10.18
CA LYS A 57 -4.16 4.30 -10.42
C LYS A 57 -5.13 3.27 -9.83
N ARG A 58 -6.04 2.78 -10.67
CA ARG A 58 -7.16 1.90 -10.26
C ARG A 58 -7.12 0.50 -10.85
N ARG A 59 -6.11 0.17 -11.64
CA ARG A 59 -6.00 -1.12 -12.32
C ARG A 59 -5.00 -2.02 -11.62
N PHE A 60 -5.14 -3.33 -11.77
CA PHE A 60 -4.21 -4.28 -11.15
C PHE A 60 -2.81 -4.11 -11.72
N GLU A 61 -2.71 -3.76 -13.00
CA GLU A 61 -1.48 -3.50 -13.73
C GLU A 61 -0.73 -2.26 -13.23
N ASP A 62 -1.40 -1.38 -12.47
CA ASP A 62 -0.75 -0.24 -11.84
C ASP A 62 0.05 -0.66 -10.59
N LEU A 63 -0.19 -1.86 -10.06
CA LEU A 63 0.48 -2.40 -8.87
C LEU A 63 1.75 -3.16 -9.25
N HIS A 64 2.82 -2.91 -8.49
CA HIS A 64 4.08 -3.61 -8.61
C HIS A 64 4.57 -4.05 -7.23
N VAL A 65 5.47 -5.03 -7.17
CA VAL A 65 6.15 -5.35 -5.91
C VAL A 65 6.97 -4.13 -5.48
N GLY A 66 6.82 -3.73 -4.22
CA GLY A 66 7.43 -2.54 -3.64
C GLY A 66 6.55 -1.29 -3.65
N THR A 67 5.45 -1.26 -4.42
CA THR A 67 4.54 -0.10 -4.49
C THR A 67 4.04 0.28 -3.10
N ALA A 68 4.22 1.55 -2.75
CA ALA A 68 3.67 2.13 -1.53
C ALA A 68 2.17 2.35 -1.68
N ILE A 69 1.41 1.96 -0.66
CA ILE A 69 -0.05 2.05 -0.69
C ILE A 69 -0.60 2.52 0.66
N GLY A 70 -1.71 3.24 0.58
CA GLY A 70 -2.69 3.36 1.65
C GLY A 70 -3.73 2.25 1.50
N TYR A 71 -4.15 1.63 2.59
CA TYR A 71 -5.15 0.56 2.56
C TYR A 71 -6.02 0.50 3.80
N ASP A 72 -7.23 -0.04 3.65
CA ASP A 72 -8.08 -0.50 4.75
C ASP A 72 -8.24 -2.02 4.72
N VAL A 73 -8.69 -2.56 5.84
CA VAL A 73 -8.90 -3.98 6.01
C VAL A 73 -10.32 -4.30 6.44
N SER A 74 -10.78 -5.49 6.09
CA SER A 74 -12.05 -6.04 6.57
C SER A 74 -11.86 -7.50 6.97
N TRP A 75 -12.65 -7.94 7.94
CA TRP A 75 -12.66 -9.34 8.36
C TRP A 75 -13.50 -10.16 7.40
N THR A 76 -12.99 -11.31 6.98
CA THR A 76 -13.70 -12.28 6.14
C THR A 76 -13.69 -13.64 6.82
N GLN A 77 -14.49 -14.60 6.37
CA GLN A 77 -14.41 -15.98 6.87
C GLN A 77 -13.00 -16.60 6.77
N ARG A 78 -12.12 -16.05 5.91
CA ARG A 78 -10.73 -16.50 5.71
C ARG A 78 -9.71 -15.55 6.36
N GLY A 79 -10.12 -14.77 7.36
CA GLY A 79 -9.28 -13.82 8.07
C GLY A 79 -9.32 -12.40 7.52
N LEU A 80 -8.37 -11.58 7.99
CA LEU A 80 -8.20 -10.19 7.60
C LEU A 80 -7.76 -10.08 6.13
N ARG A 81 -8.44 -9.24 5.35
CA ARG A 81 -8.13 -8.96 3.94
C ARG A 81 -8.09 -7.46 3.70
N VAL A 82 -7.28 -7.03 2.74
CA VAL A 82 -7.38 -5.66 2.22
C VAL A 82 -8.70 -5.52 1.46
N SER A 83 -9.44 -4.43 1.73
CA SER A 83 -10.74 -4.14 1.11
C SER A 83 -10.78 -2.80 0.38
N VAL A 84 -9.91 -1.86 0.75
CA VAL A 84 -9.71 -0.57 0.06
C VAL A 84 -8.23 -0.38 -0.16
N MET A 85 -7.85 0.18 -1.31
CA MET A 85 -6.44 0.46 -1.63
C MET A 85 -6.30 1.74 -2.44
N LYS A 86 -5.26 2.52 -2.12
CA LYS A 86 -4.84 3.72 -2.84
C LYS A 86 -3.35 3.65 -3.08
N VAL A 87 -2.92 3.80 -4.33
CA VAL A 87 -1.50 3.88 -4.66
C VAL A 87 -0.95 5.23 -4.21
N LEU A 88 0.16 5.20 -3.48
CA LEU A 88 0.89 6.38 -3.03
C LEU A 88 2.12 6.45 -3.93
N ASP A 89 2.06 7.31 -4.96
CA ASP A 89 3.21 7.61 -5.81
C ASP A 89 4.21 8.51 -5.07
#